data_AF-A0A852Z847-F1
#
_entry.id   AF-A0A852Z847-F1
#
_cell.length_a   1.000
_cell.length_b   1.000
_cell.length_c   1.000
_cell.angle_alpha   90.00
_cell.angle_beta   90.00
_cell.angle_gamma   90.00
#
_symmetry.space_group_name_H-M   'P 1'
#
loop_
_entity.id
_entity.type
_entity.pdbx_description
1 polymer ?
#
loop_
_entity_poly.entity_id
_entity_poly.type
_entity_poly.pdbx_seq_one_letter_code
_entity_poly.pdbx_strand_id
1 'polypeptide(L)' 'MTSELKHHWQPAEQQRHAVAGPLPGGKQHGAGERLDTLCGRRVVAAASNELNWLWPTCDSCMEVAKERVGATT' A
#
# COMPACT_ATOMS: atom_id res chain seq x y z
N MET A 1 21.82 0.81 -9.75
CA MET A 1 21.11 1.43 -8.61
C MET A 1 19.74 0.79 -8.55
N THR A 2 19.62 -0.33 -7.84
CA THR A 2 18.33 -1.01 -7.65
C THR A 2 17.46 -0.10 -6.80
N SER A 3 16.47 0.53 -7.42
CA SER A 3 15.45 1.32 -6.74
C SER A 3 14.73 0.42 -5.76
N GLU A 4 15.11 0.43 -4.49
CA GLU A 4 14.33 -0.19 -3.42
C GLU A 4 12.94 0.43 -3.49
N LEU A 5 11.91 -0.40 -3.69
CA LEU A 5 10.54 0.05 -3.78
C LEU A 5 10.19 0.79 -2.48
N LYS A 6 9.95 2.10 -2.58
CA LYS A 6 9.72 3.02 -1.44
C LYS A 6 8.38 2.80 -0.73
N HIS A 7 7.59 1.83 -1.18
CA HIS A 7 6.30 1.47 -0.64
C HIS A 7 5.91 0.05 -1.10
N HIS A 8 4.90 -0.50 -0.45
CA HIS A 8 4.23 -1.72 -0.87
C HIS A 8 2.72 -1.53 -0.73
N TRP A 9 1.93 -2.33 -1.43
CA TRP A 9 0.48 -2.25 -1.38
C TRP A 9 -0.06 -3.17 -0.29
N GLN A 10 -1.17 -2.79 0.33
CA GLN A 10 -1.85 -3.58 1.35
C GLN A 10 -3.35 -3.33 1.28
N PRO A 11 -4.20 -4.38 1.19
CA PRO A 11 -5.63 -4.24 1.36
C PRO A 11 -5.99 -3.76 2.77
N ALA A 12 -6.83 -2.72 2.84
CA ALA A 12 -7.35 -2.11 4.06
C ALA A 12 -8.59 -1.28 3.73
N GLU A 13 -9.60 -1.25 4.61
CA GLU A 13 -10.77 -0.36 4.46
C GLU A 13 -11.45 -0.41 3.07
N GLN A 14 -11.62 -1.62 2.51
CA GLN A 14 -12.21 -1.88 1.18
C GLN A 14 -11.45 -1.25 0.00
N GLN A 15 -10.18 -0.88 0.20
CA GLN A 15 -9.27 -0.35 -0.82
C GLN A 15 -7.89 -0.99 -0.70
N ARG A 16 -7.03 -0.77 -1.69
CA ARG A 16 -5.58 -1.03 -1.59
C ARG A 16 -4.86 0.26 -1.28
N HIS A 17 -4.20 0.31 -0.13
CA HIS A 17 -3.38 1.44 0.30
C HIS A 17 -1.91 1.17 0.05
N ALA A 18 -1.15 2.21 -0.30
CA ALA A 18 0.30 2.13 -0.30
C ALA A 18 0.82 2.44 1.11
N VAL A 19 1.66 1.57 1.64
CA VAL A 19 2.31 1.70 2.95
C VAL A 19 3.76 2.07 2.73
N ALA A 20 4.26 3.06 3.48
CA ALA A 20 5.62 3.55 3.31
C ALA A 20 6.66 2.51 3.75
N GLY A 21 7.76 2.43 3.01
CA GLY A 21 8.91 1.60 3.35
C GLY A 21 8.82 0.16 2.84
N PRO A 22 9.94 -0.58 2.99
CA PRO A 22 10.04 -1.94 2.48
C PRO A 22 9.23 -2.90 3.38
N LEU A 23 8.53 -3.84 2.74
CA LEU A 23 8.07 -5.06 3.40
C LEU A 23 9.01 -6.19 2.96
N PRO A 24 9.70 -6.90 3.86
CA PRO A 24 10.59 -7.98 3.48
C PRO A 24 9.87 -9.02 2.62
N GLY A 25 10.54 -9.52 1.58
CA GLY A 25 9.96 -10.48 0.65
C GLY A 25 9.34 -11.69 1.35
N GLY A 26 8.14 -12.08 0.93
CA GLY A 26 7.37 -13.18 1.53
C GLY A 26 6.64 -12.82 2.83
N LYS A 27 6.79 -11.60 3.37
CA LYS A 27 5.97 -11.12 4.49
C LYS A 27 4.71 -10.42 4.00
N GLN A 28 3.69 -10.44 4.85
CA GLN A 28 2.42 -9.75 4.68
C GLN A 28 2.06 -9.11 6.02
N HIS A 29 1.34 -8.00 5.98
CA HIS A 29 0.74 -7.45 7.19
C HIS A 29 -0.36 -8.38 7.69
N GLY A 30 -0.45 -8.49 9.02
CA GLY A 30 -1.48 -9.28 9.67
C GLY A 30 -2.83 -8.57 9.61
N ALA A 31 -3.93 -9.30 9.43
CA ALA A 31 -5.25 -8.71 9.56
C ALA A 31 -5.41 -8.07 10.96
N GLY A 32 -5.88 -6.82 11.02
CA GLY A 32 -5.99 -6.06 12.26
C GLY A 32 -4.78 -5.18 12.60
N GLU A 33 -3.67 -5.30 11.86
CA GLU A 33 -2.50 -4.44 12.04
C GLU A 33 -2.81 -2.99 11.64
N ARG A 34 -2.30 -2.00 12.40
CA ARG A 34 -2.47 -0.57 12.08
C ARG A 34 -1.30 -0.07 11.25
N LEU A 35 -1.61 0.54 10.11
CA LEU A 35 -0.63 0.93 9.11
C LEU A 35 -0.70 2.41 8.79
N ASP A 36 0.45 3.06 8.68
CA ASP A 36 0.57 4.43 8.20
C ASP A 36 0.77 4.42 6.67
N THR A 37 -0.15 5.05 5.97
CA THR A 37 -0.25 4.98 4.50
C THR A 37 0.29 6.24 3.83
N LEU A 38 0.56 6.15 2.53
CA LEU A 38 1.02 7.30 1.73
C LEU A 38 -0.02 8.42 1.64
N CYS A 39 -1.31 8.11 1.75
CA CYS A 39 -2.35 9.13 1.79
C CYS A 39 -2.49 9.81 3.17
N GLY A 40 -1.56 9.57 4.09
CA GLY A 40 -1.52 10.20 5.42
C GLY A 40 -2.53 9.62 6.42
N ARG A 41 -3.35 8.65 5.99
CA ARG A 41 -4.33 7.97 6.85
C ARG A 41 -3.68 6.80 7.56
N ARG A 42 -4.08 6.60 8.83
CA ARG A 42 -3.84 5.35 9.55
C ARG A 42 -5.01 4.41 9.30
N VAL A 43 -4.74 3.22 8.76
CA VAL A 43 -5.77 2.23 8.38
C VAL A 43 -5.54 0.90 9.07
N VAL A 44 -6.57 0.06 9.13
CA VAL A 44 -6.45 -1.31 9.64
C VAL A 44 -6.29 -2.27 8.47
N ALA A 45 -5.22 -3.06 8.48
CA ALA A 45 -4.94 -4.07 7.48
C ALA A 45 -6.07 -5.10 7.42
N ALA A 46 -6.57 -5.35 6.21
CA ALA A 46 -7.43 -6.48 5.95
C ALA A 46 -6.59 -7.75 5.74
N ALA A 47 -7.25 -8.90 5.77
CA ALA A 47 -6.60 -10.17 5.43
C ALA A 47 -6.01 -10.10 4.01
N SER A 48 -4.78 -10.58 3.84
CA SER A 48 -4.10 -10.65 2.55
C SER A 48 -4.57 -11.89 1.77
N ASN A 49 -5.80 -11.83 1.27
CA ASN A 49 -6.42 -12.88 0.45
C ASN A 49 -6.74 -12.36 -0.97
N GLU A 50 -6.94 -13.27 -1.91
CA GLU A 50 -7.13 -12.95 -3.33
C GLU A 50 -8.29 -11.96 -3.56
N LEU A 51 -9.39 -12.08 -2.82
CA LEU A 51 -10.57 -11.22 -2.97
C LEU A 51 -10.28 -9.77 -2.55
N ASN A 52 -9.62 -9.56 -1.42
CA ASN A 52 -9.29 -8.22 -0.93
C ASN A 52 -8.25 -7.53 -1.84
N TRP A 53 -7.43 -8.30 -2.55
CA TRP A 53 -6.51 -7.78 -3.55
C TRP A 53 -7.20 -7.29 -4.84
N LEU A 54 -8.47 -7.63 -5.05
CA LEU A 54 -9.30 -7.12 -6.14
C LEU A 54 -9.95 -5.76 -5.82
N TRP A 55 -9.83 -5.27 -4.58
CA TRP A 55 -10.37 -3.98 -4.20
C TRP A 55 -9.75 -2.82 -5.00
N PRO A 56 -10.51 -1.73 -5.20
CA PRO A 56 -9.98 -0.53 -5.87
C PRO A 56 -8.75 0.00 -5.15
N THR A 57 -7.84 0.60 -5.90
CA THR A 57 -6.70 1.28 -5.30
C THR A 57 -7.16 2.61 -4.71
N CYS A 58 -6.62 2.99 -3.56
CA CYS A 58 -6.85 4.32 -3.02
C CYS A 58 -6.20 5.38 -3.94
N ASP A 59 -7.02 6.25 -4.53
CA ASP A 59 -6.57 7.24 -5.51
C ASP A 59 -5.47 8.15 -4.95
N SER A 60 -5.62 8.63 -3.71
CA SER A 60 -4.58 9.46 -3.07
C SER A 60 -3.26 8.69 -2.87
N CYS A 61 -3.31 7.40 -2.54
CA CYS A 61 -2.09 6.58 -2.46
C CYS A 61 -1.45 6.39 -3.83
N MET A 62 -2.26 6.23 -4.88
CA MET A 62 -1.79 6.11 -6.26
C MET A 62 -1.07 7.38 -6.72
N GLU A 63 -1.66 8.56 -6.50
CA GLU A 63 -1.03 9.83 -6.88
C GLU A 63 0.32 10.04 -6.18
N VAL A 64 0.39 9.82 -4.86
CA VAL A 64 1.68 9.91 -4.13
C VAL A 64 2.68 8.86 -4.60
N ALA A 65 2.22 7.65 -4.97
CA ALA A 65 3.09 6.61 -5.51
C ALA A 65 3.67 7.00 -6.88
N LYS A 66 2.86 7.60 -7.77
CA LYS A 66 3.29 8.13 -9.07
C LYS A 66 4.33 9.24 -8.92
N GLU A 67 4.06 10.21 -8.03
CA GLU A 67 5.00 11.31 -7.72
C GLU A 67 6.37 10.78 -7.28
N ARG A 68 6.38 9.75 -6.42
CA ARG A 68 7.62 9.14 -5.89
C ARG A 68 8.50 8.46 -6.95
N VAL A 69 7.93 8.07 -8.08
CA VAL A 69 8.65 7.46 -9.21
C VAL A 69 8.82 8.41 -10.40
N GLY A 70 8.39 9.67 -10.26
CA GLY A 70 8.47 10.67 -11.32
C GLY A 70 7.52 10.41 -12.50
N ALA A 71 6.50 9.56 -12.30
CA ALA A 71 5.45 9.36 -13.30
C ALA A 71 4.50 10.56 -13.22
N THR A 72 4.55 11.44 -14.21
CA THR A 72 3.55 12.49 -14.41
C THR A 72 2.38 11.91 -15.20
N THR A 73 1.16 12.28 -14.82
CA THR A 73 -0.06 11.96 -15.56
C THR A 73 -0.19 12.90 -16.75
#